data_AF-A0A497A5H5-F1
#
_entry.id   AF-A0A497A5H5-F1
#
_cell.length_a   1.000
_cell.length_b   1.000
_cell.length_c   1.000
_cell.angle_alpha   90.00
_cell.angle_beta   90.00
_cell.angle_gamma   90.00
#
_symmetry.space_group_name_H-M   'P 1'
#
loop_
_entity.id
_entity.type
_entity.pdbx_description
1 polymer ?
#
loop_
_entity_poly.entity_id
_entity_poly.type
_entity_poly.pdbx_seq_one_letter_code
_entity_poly.pdbx_strand_id
1 'polypeptide(L)'
;MPVTVEIPVEKWMGKVLEVTLGATADEGGTRSHTVTVGGETTLPFLHFEGEIPNPPCIAIEIADRRPDDWSPLLVEAWGDVMDDPATWAKAAEEAGADLILLQLSLTKDGDTPTTAADARAAARAVLEATGLPILIFGPG
;
A
#
# COMPACT_ATOMS: atom_id res chain seq x y z
N MET A 1 -18.29 17.07 46.70
CA MET A 1 -19.33 17.01 45.64
C MET A 1 -18.62 16.67 44.35
N PRO A 2 -19.08 15.69 43.55
CA PRO A 2 -18.51 15.48 42.22
C PRO A 2 -18.81 16.71 41.35
N VAL A 3 -17.83 17.15 40.57
CA VAL A 3 -17.96 18.22 39.58
C VAL A 3 -17.98 17.56 38.21
N THR A 4 -18.98 17.88 37.39
CA THR A 4 -19.04 17.42 36.01
C THR A 4 -18.00 18.19 35.18
N VAL A 5 -17.17 17.47 34.44
CA VAL A 5 -16.24 18.05 33.47
C VAL A 5 -16.79 17.79 32.08
N GLU A 6 -17.06 18.85 31.32
CA GLU A 6 -17.47 18.73 29.92
C GLU A 6 -16.26 18.44 29.03
N ILE A 7 -16.43 17.55 28.07
CA ILE A 7 -15.41 17.26 27.06
C ILE A 7 -15.51 18.35 25.99
N PRO A 8 -14.45 19.14 25.73
CA PRO A 8 -14.44 20.08 24.61
C PRO A 8 -14.58 19.32 23.29
N VAL A 9 -15.48 19.80 22.43
CA VAL A 9 -15.73 19.22 21.11
C VAL A 9 -15.56 20.33 20.08
N GLU A 10 -14.60 20.15 19.17
CA GLU A 10 -14.37 21.08 18.09
C GLU A 10 -15.31 20.83 16.90
N LYS A 11 -15.64 21.90 16.16
CA LYS A 11 -16.47 21.82 14.95
C LYS A 11 -15.61 22.02 13.71
N TRP A 12 -15.31 20.91 13.05
CA TRP A 12 -14.53 20.88 11.82
C TRP A 12 -15.41 21.19 10.61
N MET A 13 -15.01 22.18 9.80
CA MET A 13 -15.74 22.57 8.59
C MET A 13 -15.35 21.77 7.34
N GLY A 14 -14.21 21.08 7.39
CA GLY A 14 -13.66 20.31 6.27
C GLY A 14 -13.74 18.81 6.50
N LYS A 15 -13.75 18.06 5.40
CA LYS A 15 -13.62 16.60 5.34
C LYS A 15 -12.42 16.26 4.45
N VAL A 16 -11.58 15.32 4.87
CA VAL A 16 -10.53 14.76 4.01
C VAL A 16 -11.18 14.00 2.86
N LEU A 17 -10.68 14.18 1.64
CA LEU A 17 -11.25 13.48 0.47
C LEU A 17 -11.10 11.97 0.62
N GLU A 18 -12.12 11.24 0.22
CA GLU A 18 -12.09 9.77 0.14
C GLU A 18 -11.46 9.36 -1.19
N VAL A 19 -10.52 8.42 -1.15
CA VAL A 19 -9.86 7.85 -2.32
C VAL A 19 -9.99 6.34 -2.25
N THR A 20 -10.59 5.74 -3.27
CA THR A 20 -10.70 4.29 -3.43
C THR A 20 -9.62 3.77 -4.37
N LEU A 21 -8.90 2.76 -3.91
CA LEU A 21 -7.78 2.10 -4.60
C LEU A 21 -8.19 0.70 -5.04
N GLY A 22 -7.90 0.38 -6.30
CA GLY A 22 -8.24 -0.90 -6.92
C GLY A 22 -9.61 -0.91 -7.59
N ALA A 23 -9.90 -2.01 -8.29
CA ALA A 23 -11.19 -2.28 -8.91
C ALA A 23 -11.41 -3.80 -8.96
N THR A 24 -12.58 -4.25 -8.55
CA THR A 24 -13.02 -5.65 -8.61
C THR A 24 -13.49 -6.04 -10.01
N ALA A 25 -13.81 -7.32 -10.22
CA ALA A 25 -14.34 -7.80 -11.50
C ALA A 25 -15.62 -7.07 -11.93
N ASP A 26 -16.50 -6.73 -10.98
CA ASP A 26 -17.75 -6.01 -11.23
C ASP A 26 -17.50 -4.55 -11.65
N GLU A 27 -16.34 -4.00 -11.30
CA GLU A 27 -15.87 -2.64 -11.65
C GLU A 27 -14.93 -2.65 -12.87
N GLY A 28 -14.74 -3.81 -13.51
CA GLY A 28 -13.87 -3.98 -14.69
C GLY A 28 -12.38 -4.17 -14.37
N GLY A 29 -12.03 -4.40 -13.11
CA GLY A 29 -10.68 -4.75 -12.67
C GLY A 29 -10.51 -6.24 -12.35
N THR A 30 -9.44 -6.56 -11.62
CA THR A 30 -9.08 -7.94 -11.24
C THR A 30 -8.72 -8.07 -9.77
N ARG A 31 -8.90 -7.02 -8.96
CA ARG A 31 -8.62 -7.08 -7.53
C ARG A 31 -9.70 -7.89 -6.82
N SER A 32 -9.34 -8.53 -5.73
CA SER A 32 -10.29 -9.28 -4.90
C SER A 32 -11.23 -8.36 -4.12
N HIS A 33 -10.73 -7.17 -3.76
CA HIS A 33 -11.46 -6.10 -3.08
C HIS A 33 -10.80 -4.75 -3.37
N THR A 34 -11.44 -3.66 -2.94
CA THR A 34 -10.91 -2.30 -2.99
C THR A 34 -10.55 -1.83 -1.58
N VAL A 35 -9.66 -0.82 -1.50
CA VAL A 35 -9.27 -0.17 -0.25
C VAL A 35 -9.62 1.31 -0.36
N THR A 36 -10.41 1.84 0.57
CA THR A 36 -10.74 3.26 0.63
C THR A 36 -10.04 3.91 1.81
N VAL A 37 -9.38 5.05 1.56
CA VAL A 37 -8.70 5.84 2.59
C VAL A 37 -9.27 7.26 2.62
N GLY A 38 -9.07 7.95 3.74
CA GLY A 38 -9.54 9.31 3.94
C GLY A 38 -10.96 9.36 4.49
N GLY A 39 -11.61 10.51 4.33
CA GLY A 39 -12.98 10.73 4.80
C GLY A 39 -13.10 11.25 6.23
N GLU A 40 -11.98 11.51 6.89
CA GLU A 40 -11.96 11.99 8.27
C GLU A 40 -12.56 13.39 8.37
N THR A 41 -13.35 13.61 9.42
CA THR A 41 -13.97 14.91 9.77
C THR A 41 -13.51 15.41 11.15
N THR A 42 -12.37 14.91 11.61
CA THR A 42 -11.78 15.21 12.92
C THR A 42 -10.26 15.03 12.88
N LEU A 43 -9.58 15.40 13.97
CA LEU A 43 -8.16 15.09 14.18
C LEU A 43 -7.94 13.57 14.36
N PRO A 44 -6.72 13.08 14.11
CA PRO A 44 -6.43 11.64 14.15
C PRO A 44 -6.89 10.98 15.46
N PHE A 45 -7.76 9.98 15.31
CA PHE A 45 -8.32 9.13 16.37
C PHE A 45 -9.21 9.82 17.43
N LEU A 46 -9.64 11.07 17.21
CA LEU A 46 -10.59 11.76 18.09
C LEU A 46 -12.06 11.47 17.71
N HIS A 47 -12.46 10.21 17.86
CA HIS A 47 -13.80 9.71 17.49
C HIS A 47 -14.97 10.37 18.25
N PHE A 48 -14.70 11.09 19.34
CA PHE A 48 -15.74 11.76 20.12
C PHE A 48 -16.22 13.08 19.50
N GLU A 49 -15.46 13.64 18.55
CA GLU A 49 -15.75 14.95 17.93
C GLU A 49 -15.81 14.91 16.40
N GLY A 50 -15.80 13.72 15.79
CA GLY A 50 -16.10 13.54 14.38
C GLY A 50 -15.93 12.10 13.93
N GLU A 51 -16.04 11.89 12.62
CA GLU A 51 -16.01 10.57 11.98
C GLU A 51 -14.64 10.27 11.38
N ILE A 52 -14.20 9.03 11.54
CA ILE A 52 -13.01 8.45 10.90
C ILE A 52 -13.50 7.15 10.25
N PRO A 53 -14.09 7.22 9.04
CA PRO A 53 -14.83 6.11 8.47
C PRO A 53 -13.93 4.97 7.98
N ASN A 54 -12.69 5.30 7.59
CA ASN A 54 -11.72 4.34 7.09
C ASN A 54 -10.50 4.28 8.02
N PRO A 55 -10.04 3.10 8.43
CA PRO A 55 -8.81 2.97 9.20
C PRO A 55 -7.57 3.28 8.34
N PRO A 56 -6.43 3.66 8.94
CA PRO A 56 -5.16 3.71 8.23
C PRO A 56 -4.81 2.34 7.63
N CYS A 57 -4.28 2.33 6.41
CA CYS A 57 -3.85 1.13 5.71
C CYS A 57 -2.32 1.05 5.63
N ILE A 58 -1.78 -0.16 5.56
CA ILE A 58 -0.34 -0.44 5.46
C ILE A 58 -0.05 -1.07 4.10
N ALA A 59 0.81 -0.41 3.33
CA ALA A 59 1.41 -0.99 2.14
C ALA A 59 2.76 -1.63 2.50
N ILE A 60 3.03 -2.83 1.97
CA ILE A 60 4.37 -3.42 2.02
C ILE A 60 5.07 -3.14 0.69
N GLU A 61 6.29 -2.61 0.77
CA GLU A 61 7.16 -2.37 -0.38
C GLU A 61 7.79 -3.68 -0.87
N ILE A 62 7.68 -3.88 -2.17
CA ILE A 62 8.40 -4.88 -2.95
C ILE A 62 9.08 -4.18 -4.13
N ALA A 63 10.10 -4.81 -4.70
CA ALA A 63 10.79 -4.28 -5.89
C ALA A 63 10.66 -5.24 -7.08
N ASP A 64 10.81 -4.70 -8.28
CA ASP A 64 10.83 -5.47 -9.55
C ASP A 64 12.10 -6.33 -9.73
N ARG A 65 13.12 -6.12 -8.88
CA ARG A 65 14.30 -6.97 -8.72
C ARG A 65 14.72 -7.05 -7.26
N ARG A 66 15.59 -8.00 -6.92
CA ARG A 66 16.24 -8.03 -5.61
C ARG A 66 17.06 -6.74 -5.39
N PRO A 67 16.77 -5.94 -4.35
CA PRO A 67 17.56 -4.76 -4.00
C PRO A 67 18.93 -5.17 -3.46
N ASP A 68 19.95 -4.39 -3.81
CA ASP A 68 21.35 -4.58 -3.38
C ASP A 68 21.75 -3.62 -2.25
N ASP A 69 20.91 -2.63 -1.95
CA ASP A 69 21.13 -1.56 -0.99
C ASP A 69 20.29 -1.68 0.29
N TRP A 70 19.43 -2.70 0.37
CA TRP A 70 18.60 -2.96 1.55
C TRP A 70 19.41 -3.51 2.72
N SER A 71 18.95 -3.21 3.94
CA SER A 71 19.54 -3.74 5.17
C SER A 71 19.56 -5.29 5.17
N PRO A 72 20.66 -5.93 5.60
CA PRO A 72 20.71 -7.39 5.71
C PRO A 72 19.58 -8.01 6.54
N LEU A 73 19.04 -7.29 7.53
CA LEU A 73 17.91 -7.76 8.33
C LEU A 73 16.61 -7.84 7.52
N LEU A 74 16.40 -6.92 6.57
CA LEU A 74 15.25 -6.98 5.66
C LEU A 74 15.44 -8.12 4.66
N VAL A 75 16.67 -8.30 4.18
CA VAL A 75 17.00 -9.43 3.29
C VAL A 75 16.80 -10.77 3.99
N GLU A 76 17.15 -10.88 5.26
CA GLU A 76 16.89 -12.07 6.08
C GLU A 76 15.38 -12.30 6.31
N ALA A 77 14.62 -11.24 6.58
CA ALA A 77 13.19 -11.34 6.86
C ALA A 77 12.38 -11.84 5.66
N TRP A 78 12.73 -11.40 4.45
CA TRP A 78 12.04 -11.80 3.22
C TRP A 78 12.69 -13.00 2.53
N GLY A 79 14.00 -13.18 2.67
CA GLY A 79 14.73 -14.31 2.12
C GLY A 79 14.65 -14.38 0.59
N ASP A 80 14.32 -15.56 0.07
CA ASP A 80 14.38 -15.86 -1.37
C ASP A 80 13.17 -15.33 -2.14
N VAL A 81 12.08 -14.92 -1.47
CA VAL A 81 10.92 -14.35 -2.17
C VAL A 81 11.27 -13.04 -2.87
N MET A 82 12.32 -12.35 -2.42
CA MET A 82 12.82 -11.11 -3.02
C MET A 82 13.36 -11.27 -4.44
N ASP A 83 13.64 -12.50 -4.87
CA ASP A 83 14.17 -12.77 -6.22
C ASP A 83 13.07 -12.73 -7.31
N ASP A 84 11.79 -12.77 -6.92
CA ASP A 84 10.66 -12.75 -7.84
C ASP A 84 9.53 -11.85 -7.30
N PRO A 85 9.18 -10.75 -7.97
CA PRO A 85 8.19 -9.80 -7.47
C PRO A 85 6.79 -10.42 -7.30
N ALA A 86 6.43 -11.43 -8.09
CA ALA A 86 5.15 -12.12 -7.94
C ALA A 86 5.10 -12.94 -6.64
N THR A 87 6.15 -13.70 -6.35
CA THR A 87 6.28 -14.47 -5.12
C THR A 87 6.38 -13.56 -3.90
N TRP A 88 7.12 -12.44 -4.02
CA TRP A 88 7.20 -11.45 -2.96
C TRP A 88 5.84 -10.80 -2.66
N ALA A 89 5.07 -10.44 -3.68
CA ALA A 89 3.74 -9.87 -3.49
C ALA A 89 2.79 -10.79 -2.71
N LYS A 90 2.82 -12.10 -2.99
CA LYS A 90 2.05 -13.09 -2.22
C LYS A 90 2.50 -13.16 -0.76
N ALA A 91 3.81 -13.21 -0.52
CA ALA A 91 4.34 -13.22 0.83
C ALA A 91 3.98 -11.94 1.60
N ALA A 92 3.96 -10.78 0.93
CA ALA A 92 3.52 -9.52 1.51
C ALA A 92 2.02 -9.51 1.86
N GLU A 93 1.17 -10.06 0.98
CA GLU A 93 -0.26 -10.26 1.27
C GLU A 93 -0.47 -11.20 2.46
N GLU A 94 0.26 -12.32 2.52
CA GLU A 94 0.23 -13.27 3.64
C GLU A 94 0.75 -12.66 4.96
N ALA A 95 1.66 -11.69 4.87
CA ALA A 95 2.17 -10.92 6.01
C ALA A 95 1.18 -9.85 6.52
N GLY A 96 0.02 -9.69 5.86
CA GLY A 96 -1.05 -8.79 6.30
C GLY A 96 -0.98 -7.39 5.70
N ALA A 97 -0.37 -7.24 4.52
CA ALA A 97 -0.46 -5.99 3.77
C ALA A 97 -1.92 -5.70 3.36
N ASP A 98 -2.33 -4.43 3.43
CA ASP A 98 -3.59 -3.97 2.82
C ASP A 98 -3.39 -3.65 1.32
N LEU A 99 -2.17 -3.26 0.97
CA LEU A 99 -1.76 -2.77 -0.35
C LEU A 99 -0.36 -3.29 -0.67
N ILE A 100 -0.07 -3.46 -1.96
CA ILE A 100 1.31 -3.69 -2.44
C ILE A 100 1.86 -2.39 -2.99
N LEU A 101 3.06 -1.99 -2.54
CA LEU A 101 3.83 -0.95 -3.21
C LEU A 101 4.90 -1.64 -4.06
N LEU A 102 4.75 -1.59 -5.39
CA LEU A 102 5.77 -2.03 -6.34
C LEU A 102 6.67 -0.85 -6.70
N GLN A 103 7.89 -0.88 -6.19
CA GLN A 103 8.94 0.07 -6.53
C GLN A 103 9.66 -0.41 -7.79
N LEU A 104 9.54 0.34 -8.89
CA LEU A 104 10.26 0.03 -10.12
C LEU A 104 11.69 0.56 -10.02
N SER A 105 12.66 -0.30 -10.31
CA SER A 105 14.08 0.02 -10.23
C SER A 105 14.54 0.77 -11.47
N LEU A 106 15.55 1.65 -11.31
CA LEU A 106 16.17 2.33 -12.44
C LEU A 106 16.87 1.34 -13.39
N THR A 107 17.47 0.31 -12.80
CA THR A 107 18.18 -0.76 -13.50
C THR A 107 17.67 -2.12 -13.08
N LYS A 108 17.72 -3.05 -14.03
CA LYS A 108 17.25 -4.44 -13.87
C LYS A 108 18.35 -5.38 -13.37
N ASP A 109 19.56 -5.22 -13.90
CA ASP A 109 20.74 -5.98 -13.53
C ASP A 109 22.00 -5.14 -13.83
N GLY A 110 22.79 -4.87 -12.79
CA GLY A 110 23.90 -3.92 -12.82
C GLY A 110 23.46 -2.56 -13.37
N ASP A 111 24.11 -2.12 -14.45
CA ASP A 111 23.85 -0.84 -15.12
C ASP A 111 22.81 -0.93 -16.24
N THR A 112 22.17 -2.09 -16.44
CA THR A 112 21.18 -2.28 -17.51
C THR A 112 19.89 -1.52 -17.17
N PRO A 113 19.48 -0.49 -17.95
CA PRO A 113 18.29 0.28 -17.63
C PRO A 113 17.02 -0.54 -17.69
N THR A 114 16.10 -0.31 -16.76
CA THR A 114 14.76 -0.89 -16.79
C THR A 114 13.98 -0.28 -17.95
N THR A 115 13.53 -1.13 -18.89
CA THR A 115 12.70 -0.67 -20.01
C THR A 115 11.23 -0.61 -19.61
N ALA A 116 10.42 0.11 -20.39
CA ALA A 116 8.96 0.10 -20.21
C ALA A 116 8.34 -1.32 -20.35
N ALA A 117 8.97 -2.19 -21.15
CA ALA A 117 8.53 -3.57 -21.30
C ALA A 117 8.82 -4.39 -20.04
N ASP A 118 9.98 -4.18 -19.41
CA ASP A 118 10.35 -4.81 -18.14
C ASP A 118 9.40 -4.35 -17.01
N ALA A 119 9.20 -3.05 -16.86
CA ALA A 119 8.28 -2.49 -15.86
C ALA A 119 6.85 -3.02 -16.03
N ARG A 120 6.35 -3.09 -17.28
CA ARG A 120 5.04 -3.67 -17.58
C ARG A 120 4.98 -5.15 -17.22
N ALA A 121 6.05 -5.91 -17.46
CA ALA A 121 6.11 -7.33 -17.13
C ALA A 121 6.06 -7.55 -15.61
N ALA A 122 6.85 -6.81 -14.84
CA ALA A 122 6.83 -6.85 -13.39
C ALA A 122 5.45 -6.48 -12.82
N ALA A 123 4.87 -5.37 -13.27
CA ALA A 123 3.53 -4.96 -12.84
C ALA A 123 2.46 -6.01 -13.13
N ARG A 124 2.52 -6.69 -14.28
CA ARG A 124 1.60 -7.78 -14.63
C ARG A 124 1.80 -9.01 -13.77
N ALA A 125 3.04 -9.41 -13.53
CA ALA A 125 3.36 -10.54 -12.67
C ALA A 125 2.80 -10.33 -11.25
N VAL A 126 2.95 -9.13 -10.69
CA VAL A 126 2.37 -8.76 -9.39
C VAL A 126 0.84 -8.74 -9.44
N LEU A 127 0.23 -8.14 -10.47
CA LEU A 127 -1.23 -8.11 -10.65
C LEU A 127 -1.85 -9.50 -10.66
N GLU A 128 -1.19 -10.48 -11.28
CA GLU A 128 -1.64 -11.87 -11.38
C GLU A 128 -1.37 -12.66 -10.09
N ALA A 129 -0.43 -12.21 -9.25
CA ALA A 129 0.01 -12.94 -8.08
C ALA A 129 -0.80 -12.65 -6.80
N THR A 130 -1.25 -11.41 -6.62
CA THR A 130 -1.98 -10.97 -5.42
C THR A 130 -3.44 -10.58 -5.76
N GLY A 131 -4.31 -10.49 -4.76
CA GLY A 131 -5.65 -9.88 -4.83
C GLY A 131 -5.75 -8.41 -4.35
N LEU A 132 -4.72 -7.84 -3.72
CA LEU A 132 -4.68 -6.49 -3.11
C LEU A 132 -4.48 -5.32 -4.10
N PRO A 133 -5.01 -4.12 -3.89
CA PRO A 133 -4.66 -2.98 -4.75
C PRO A 133 -3.14 -2.69 -4.76
N ILE A 134 -2.63 -2.17 -5.89
CA ILE A 134 -1.20 -1.99 -6.13
C ILE A 134 -0.89 -0.52 -6.38
N LEU A 135 0.07 0.01 -5.64
CA LEU A 135 0.72 1.30 -5.87
C LEU A 135 1.98 1.03 -6.70
N ILE A 136 2.16 1.74 -7.81
CA ILE A 136 3.34 1.57 -8.68
C ILE A 136 4.16 2.85 -8.64
N PHE A 137 5.36 2.77 -8.08
CA PHE A 137 6.27 3.89 -7.99
C PHE A 137 7.34 3.78 -9.08
N GLY A 138 7.67 4.90 -9.70
CA GLY A 138 8.76 4.99 -10.67
C GLY A 138 10.13 5.03 -9.97
N PRO A 139 11.22 4.92 -10.73
CA PRO A 139 12.58 4.90 -10.20
C PRO A 139 13.12 6.26 -9.70
N GLY A 140 12.28 7.29 -9.60
CA GLY A 140 12.64 8.64 -9.16
C GLY A 140 11.45 9.51 -8.86
#